data_AF-A0A7R9FGQ1-F1
#
_entry.id   AF-A0A7R9FGQ1-F1
#
_cell.length_a   1.000
_cell.length_b   1.000
_cell.length_c   1.000
_cell.angle_alpha   90.00
_cell.angle_beta   90.00
_cell.angle_gamma   90.00
#
_symmetry.space_group_name_H-M   'P 1'
#
loop_
_entity.id
_entity.type
_entity.pdbx_description
1 polymer ?
#
loop_
_entity_poly.entity_id
_entity_poly.type
_entity_poly.pdbx_seq_one_letter_code
_entity_poly.pdbx_strand_id
1 'polypeptide(L)'
;MKTSLFSVFKYYNLGIHCYFSDFSKFFVMSLKKHEEIFPKTLKEFGYGFNEDGKLRKLDPATGEPGEEPFQFVVKDDQDYNQRHYEALGEVGKLMLLSS
;
A
#
# COMPACT_ATOMS: atom_id res chain seq x y z
N MET A 1 -20.52 -65.60 3.16
CA MET A 1 -19.34 -65.01 2.48
C MET A 1 -19.28 -63.54 2.88
N LYS A 2 -18.47 -63.24 3.90
CA LYS A 2 -18.27 -61.88 4.40
C LYS A 2 -16.94 -61.36 3.86
N THR A 3 -16.93 -60.03 3.72
CA THR A 3 -15.77 -59.13 3.57
C THR A 3 -15.11 -59.16 2.18
N SER A 4 -14.61 -58.07 1.62
CA SER A 4 -14.35 -56.76 2.24
C SER A 4 -14.18 -55.69 1.16
N LEU A 5 -14.89 -54.58 1.32
CA LEU A 5 -14.76 -53.29 0.61
C LEU A 5 -13.39 -52.59 0.83
N PHE A 6 -12.34 -53.34 1.14
CA PHE A 6 -11.04 -52.82 1.56
C PHE A 6 -10.09 -52.46 0.41
N SER A 7 -10.44 -52.75 -0.84
CA SER A 7 -9.55 -52.48 -1.98
C SER A 7 -9.69 -51.05 -2.53
N VAL A 8 -10.84 -50.40 -2.34
CA VAL A 8 -11.09 -49.06 -2.92
C VAL A 8 -10.56 -47.92 -2.05
N PHE A 9 -10.37 -48.15 -0.75
CA PHE A 9 -9.99 -47.09 0.20
C PHE A 9 -8.49 -46.73 0.20
N LYS A 10 -7.63 -47.52 -0.45
CA LYS A 10 -6.18 -47.25 -0.47
C LYS A 10 -5.76 -46.24 -1.53
N TYR A 11 -6.59 -45.99 -2.55
CA TYR A 11 -6.26 -45.06 -3.65
C TYR A 11 -6.67 -43.60 -3.39
N TYR A 12 -7.49 -43.31 -2.38
CA TYR A 12 -7.89 -41.94 -2.05
C TYR A 12 -6.93 -41.22 -1.08
N ASN A 13 -6.01 -41.96 -0.42
CA ASN A 13 -5.11 -41.38 0.58
C ASN A 13 -3.75 -40.90 0.04
N LEU A 14 -3.42 -41.13 -1.23
CA LEU A 14 -2.20 -40.60 -1.85
C LEU A 14 -2.40 -39.24 -2.55
N GLY A 15 -3.65 -38.80 -2.75
CA GLY A 15 -3.97 -37.56 -3.46
C GLY A 15 -4.15 -36.34 -2.55
N ILE A 16 -4.31 -36.53 -1.24
CA ILE A 16 -4.65 -35.43 -0.31
C ILE A 16 -3.39 -34.79 0.30
N HIS A 17 -2.28 -35.52 0.38
CA HIS A 17 -1.02 -35.00 0.93
C HIS A 17 -0.27 -34.05 -0.02
N CYS A 18 -0.58 -34.04 -1.32
CA CYS A 18 0.05 -33.12 -2.28
C CYS A 18 -0.68 -31.76 -2.37
N TYR A 19 -1.95 -31.69 -1.99
CA TYR A 19 -2.73 -30.44 -2.09
C TYR A 19 -2.56 -29.49 -0.91
N PHE A 20 -2.12 -29.99 0.25
CA PHE A 20 -1.96 -29.15 1.44
C PHE A 20 -0.71 -28.24 1.37
N SER A 21 0.33 -28.65 0.64
CA SER A 21 1.61 -27.92 0.55
C SER A 21 1.62 -26.76 -0.45
N ASP A 22 0.66 -26.70 -1.37
CA ASP A 22 0.60 -25.66 -2.40
C ASP A 22 -0.42 -24.55 -2.08
N PHE A 23 -1.41 -24.84 -1.24
CA PHE A 23 -2.34 -23.81 -0.74
C PHE A 23 -1.64 -22.78 0.18
N SER A 24 -0.64 -23.22 0.95
CA SER A 24 0.11 -22.34 1.85
C SER A 24 1.00 -21.34 1.11
N LYS A 25 1.56 -21.72 -0.05
CA LYS A 25 2.43 -20.83 -0.85
C LYS A 25 1.64 -19.70 -1.51
N PHE A 26 0.38 -19.94 -1.87
CA PHE A 26 -0.50 -18.92 -2.46
C PHE A 26 -0.84 -17.81 -1.46
N PHE A 27 -1.04 -18.17 -0.19
CA PHE A 27 -1.34 -17.20 0.87
C PHE A 27 -0.12 -16.33 1.25
N VAL A 28 1.08 -16.92 1.30
CA VAL A 28 2.32 -16.18 1.64
C VAL A 28 2.74 -15.19 0.54
N MET A 29 2.42 -15.46 -0.73
CA MET A 29 2.75 -14.55 -1.85
C MET A 29 1.94 -13.25 -1.86
N SER A 30 0.82 -13.16 -1.13
CA SER A 30 -0.12 -12.03 -1.20
C SER A 30 0.16 -10.91 -0.19
N LEU A 31 1.12 -11.10 0.72
CA LEU A 31 1.50 -10.10 1.74
C LEU A 31 2.86 -9.45 1.49
N LYS A 32 3.22 -9.21 0.22
CA LYS A 32 4.24 -8.20 -0.07
C LYS A 32 3.58 -6.82 0.01
N LYS A 33 3.30 -6.38 1.23
CA LYS A 33 3.02 -4.97 1.51
C LYS A 33 4.32 -4.23 1.21
N HIS A 34 4.43 -3.65 0.02
CA HIS A 34 5.52 -2.74 -0.28
C HIS A 34 5.44 -1.62 0.77
N GLU A 35 6.49 -1.48 1.58
CA GLU A 35 6.68 -0.28 2.38
C GLU A 35 6.89 0.86 1.39
N GLU A 36 5.82 1.59 1.12
CA GLU A 36 5.86 2.83 0.36
C GLU A 36 6.72 3.81 1.15
N ILE A 37 7.95 4.04 0.68
CA ILE A 37 8.84 5.04 1.26
C ILE A 37 8.33 6.40 0.81
N PHE A 38 7.59 7.06 1.69
CA PHE A 38 7.12 8.41 1.42
C PHE A 38 8.28 9.42 1.51
N PRO A 39 8.22 10.51 0.72
CA PRO A 39 9.19 11.59 0.83
C PRO A 39 9.19 12.24 2.22
N LYS A 40 10.26 12.97 2.54
CA LYS A 40 10.41 13.60 3.87
C LYS A 40 10.16 15.10 3.85
N THR A 41 9.98 15.70 2.68
CA THR A 41 9.76 17.14 2.51
C THR A 41 8.56 17.43 1.62
N LEU A 42 7.86 18.53 1.89
CA LEU A 42 6.71 18.97 1.08
C LEU A 42 7.07 19.11 -0.40
N LYS A 43 8.28 19.62 -0.68
CA LYS A 43 8.78 19.81 -2.05
C LYS A 43 8.91 18.49 -2.82
N GLU A 44 9.40 17.44 -2.16
CA GLU A 44 9.50 16.11 -2.78
C GLU A 44 8.13 15.46 -2.97
N PHE A 45 7.14 15.79 -2.13
CA PHE A 45 5.75 15.45 -2.37
C PHE A 45 5.11 16.23 -3.54
N GLY A 46 5.81 17.23 -4.08
CA GLY A 46 5.28 18.11 -5.11
C GLY A 46 4.29 19.13 -4.56
N TYR A 47 4.42 19.52 -3.29
CA TYR A 47 3.60 20.56 -2.66
C TYR A 47 4.46 21.67 -2.05
N GLY A 48 3.87 22.86 -1.93
CA GLY A 48 4.46 24.03 -1.28
C GLY A 48 3.38 25.01 -0.82
N PHE A 49 3.75 25.92 0.07
CA PHE A 49 2.87 27.00 0.48
C PHE A 49 3.02 28.19 -0.45
N ASN A 50 1.91 28.70 -0.97
CA ASN A 50 1.92 29.96 -1.72
C ASN A 50 2.05 31.17 -0.75
N GLU A 51 2.11 32.38 -1.30
CA GLU A 51 2.23 33.63 -0.53
C GLU A 51 1.08 33.84 0.48
N ASP A 52 -0.09 33.27 0.22
CA ASP A 52 -1.24 33.29 1.14
C ASP A 52 -1.15 32.25 2.27
N GLY A 53 -0.09 31.44 2.32
CA GLY A 53 0.04 30.33 3.26
C GLY A 53 -0.86 29.13 2.96
N LYS A 54 -1.36 29.00 1.72
CA LYS A 54 -2.19 27.86 1.28
C LYS A 54 -1.31 26.78 0.65
N LEU A 55 -1.58 25.52 0.98
CA LEU A 55 -0.90 24.38 0.38
C LEU A 55 -1.35 24.19 -1.08
N ARG A 56 -0.41 24.32 -2.00
CA ARG A 56 -0.59 24.19 -3.44
C ARG A 56 0.38 23.18 -4.02
N LYS A 57 0.02 22.60 -5.16
CA LYS A 57 0.90 21.72 -5.92
C LYS A 57 2.01 22.53 -6.58
N LEU A 58 3.21 22.00 -6.59
CA LEU A 58 4.34 22.60 -7.27
C LEU A 58 4.22 22.37 -8.78
N ASP A 59 4.52 23.39 -9.55
CA ASP A 59 4.71 23.25 -10.99
C ASP A 59 6.05 22.50 -11.22
N PRO A 60 6.05 21.37 -11.94
CA PRO A 60 7.28 20.61 -12.21
C PRO A 60 8.31 21.37 -13.05
N ALA A 61 7.91 22.40 -13.79
CA ALA A 61 8.81 23.22 -14.60
C ALA A 61 9.53 24.31 -13.79
N THR A 62 8.86 24.91 -12.80
CA THR A 62 9.41 26.03 -12.00
C THR A 62 9.83 25.61 -10.60
N GLY A 63 9.25 24.54 -10.06
CA GLY A 63 9.42 24.12 -8.68
C GLY A 63 8.74 25.04 -7.66
N GLU A 64 7.88 25.95 -8.11
CA GLU A 64 7.13 26.90 -7.29
C GLU A 64 5.66 26.47 -7.11
N PRO A 65 4.99 26.87 -6.02
CA PRO A 65 3.59 26.56 -5.80
C PRO A 65 2.73 27.21 -6.89
N GLY A 66 2.06 26.39 -7.68
CA GLY A 66 1.11 26.86 -8.69
C GLY A 66 -0.27 27.14 -8.11
N GLU A 67 -1.26 27.20 -8.98
CA GLU A 67 -2.66 27.45 -8.60
C GLU A 67 -3.40 26.17 -8.14
N GLU A 68 -2.86 24.99 -8.48
CA GLU A 68 -3.52 23.72 -8.19
C GLU A 68 -3.64 23.48 -6.68
N PRO A 69 -4.86 23.30 -6.14
CA PRO A 69 -5.05 22.99 -4.73
C PRO A 69 -4.56 21.58 -4.39
N PHE A 70 -4.31 21.35 -3.10
CA PHE A 70 -4.04 20.02 -2.57
C PHE A 70 -5.16 19.01 -2.92
N GLN A 71 -4.78 17.77 -3.25
CA GLN A 71 -5.69 16.67 -3.55
C GLN A 71 -5.43 15.49 -2.62
N PHE A 72 -6.47 15.07 -1.90
CA PHE A 72 -6.40 13.89 -1.02
C PHE A 72 -6.40 12.58 -1.81
N VAL A 73 -7.17 12.51 -2.89
CA VAL A 73 -7.29 11.32 -3.74
C VAL A 73 -6.25 11.42 -4.85
N VAL A 74 -5.10 10.78 -4.65
CA VAL A 74 -4.01 10.74 -5.62
C VAL A 74 -4.12 9.50 -6.52
N LYS A 75 -4.65 8.40 -5.98
CA LYS A 75 -4.88 7.13 -6.67
C LYS A 75 -6.28 6.58 -6.37
N ASP A 76 -6.76 5.65 -7.19
CA ASP A 76 -7.96 4.85 -6.91
C ASP A 76 -7.67 3.72 -5.89
N ASP A 77 -6.92 4.05 -4.83
CA ASP A 77 -6.58 3.17 -3.73
C ASP A 77 -6.71 3.97 -2.44
N GLN A 78 -7.74 3.65 -1.66
CA GLN A 78 -8.06 4.35 -0.42
C GLN A 78 -6.96 4.17 0.63
N ASP A 79 -6.38 2.97 0.74
CA ASP A 79 -5.33 2.68 1.71
C ASP A 79 -4.05 3.45 1.37
N TYR A 80 -3.73 3.58 0.08
CA TYR A 80 -2.62 4.41 -0.37
C TYR A 80 -2.84 5.89 -0.04
N ASN A 81 -4.02 6.43 -0.34
CA ASN A 81 -4.34 7.84 -0.09
C ASN A 81 -4.29 8.17 1.41
N GLN A 82 -4.77 7.26 2.27
CA GLN A 82 -4.69 7.41 3.72
C GLN A 82 -3.23 7.51 4.19
N ARG A 83 -2.37 6.56 3.77
CA ARG A 83 -0.94 6.58 4.13
C ARG A 83 -0.22 7.82 3.58
N HIS A 84 -0.55 8.23 2.36
CA HIS A 84 0.02 9.44 1.74
C HIS A 84 -0.33 10.69 2.55
N TYR A 85 -1.58 10.81 2.99
CA TYR A 85 -2.03 11.92 3.81
C TYR A 85 -1.34 11.96 5.18
N GLU A 86 -1.23 10.81 5.84
CA GLU A 86 -0.52 10.69 7.12
C GLU A 86 0.95 11.13 6.98
N ALA A 87 1.64 10.62 5.95
CA ALA A 87 3.03 10.98 5.70
C ALA A 87 3.19 12.49 5.41
N LEU A 88 2.30 13.07 4.62
CA LEU A 88 2.28 14.51 4.35
C LEU A 88 2.06 15.34 5.63
N GLY A 89 1.14 14.88 6.49
CA GLY A 89 0.83 15.50 7.77
C GLY A 89 2.01 15.50 8.73
N GLU A 90 2.75 14.40 8.83
CA GLU A 90 3.97 14.31 9.65
C GLU A 90 5.04 15.30 9.19
N VAL A 91 5.23 15.46 7.87
CA VAL A 91 6.15 16.46 7.31
C VAL A 91 5.72 17.89 7.64
N GLY A 92 4.42 18.21 7.52
CA GLY A 92 3.90 19.53 7.87
C GLY A 92 3.99 19.84 9.37
N LYS A 93 3.74 18.82 10.22
CA LYS A 93 3.83 18.93 11.68
C LYS A 93 5.25 19.21 12.15
N LEU A 94 6.24 18.59 11.52
CA LEU A 94 7.66 18.85 11.80
C LEU A 94 8.06 20.30 11.50
N MET A 95 7.47 20.94 10.49
CA MET A 95 7.70 22.36 10.20
C MET A 95 7.13 23.29 11.28
N LEU A 96 5.95 22.98 11.83
CA LEU A 96 5.31 23.81 12.86
C LEU A 96 5.96 23.70 14.25
N LEU A 97 6.62 22.57 14.54
CA LEU A 97 7.32 22.36 15.81
C LEU A 97 8.75 22.88 15.81
N SER A 98 9.29 23.24 14.64
CA SER A 98 10.66 23.73 14.47
C SER A 98 10.74 25.26 14.36
N SER A 99 9.63 25.98 14.57
CA SER A 99 9.49 27.42 14.37
C SER A 99 9.25 28.20 15.65
#